data_AF-A0A6N7EGK5-F1
#
_entry.id   AF-A0A6N7EGK5-F1
#
_cell.length_a   1.000
_cell.length_b   1.000
_cell.length_c   1.000
_cell.angle_alpha   90.00
_cell.angle_beta   90.00
_cell.angle_gamma   90.00
#
_symmetry.space_group_name_H-M   'P 1'
#
loop_
_entity.id
_entity.type
_entity.pdbx_description
1 polymer ?
#
loop_
_entity_poly.entity_id
_entity_poly.type
_entity_poly.pdbx_seq_one_letter_code
_entity_poly.pdbx_strand_id
1 'polypeptide(L)'
;MVTGAPSLTRRAAGARALADVVIVVLRVVAVLLLVVSAVAGSQAAWSRWAVCFVGGDPPVDGLPADRAADWCLYLQDHLYDYTLPSDPWVPIADAAQREGVSLLALGAVVVLVSLTVVDRWYIWLLTVAAGGALGTMWVVTGLSTLLSGQAGEPVEADLTVPLAPLIWLMPWVTIGLAVLARRRGEADAAVRKPGTARDGRQLAVFWAAMTATQPFPEYFITLMMWPSHDSSPLEGFFRCTAVTVAAAAVALTLISPEGRSRLLPPPLRWVGRVTMRGLATVSDRLRRADTGPDPSMTKPW
;
A
#
# COMPACT_ATOMS: atom_id res chain seq x y z
N MET A 1 0.76 -10.81 -58.62
CA MET A 1 -0.12 -10.58 -57.45
C MET A 1 0.60 -11.08 -56.21
N VAL A 2 1.02 -10.19 -55.30
CA VAL A 2 1.69 -10.57 -54.05
C VAL A 2 0.63 -10.69 -52.96
N THR A 3 0.05 -11.88 -52.82
CA THR A 3 -0.85 -12.26 -51.73
C THR A 3 0.00 -12.75 -50.55
N GLY A 4 0.42 -11.85 -49.65
CA GLY A 4 1.25 -12.29 -48.53
C GLY A 4 1.67 -11.28 -47.47
N ALA A 5 1.20 -10.03 -47.48
CA ALA A 5 1.51 -9.12 -46.38
C ALA A 5 0.51 -9.36 -45.22
N PRO A 6 0.94 -9.87 -44.05
CA PRO A 6 0.07 -9.92 -42.88
C PRO A 6 -0.39 -8.50 -42.56
N SER A 7 -1.70 -8.28 -42.63
CA SER A 7 -2.30 -6.96 -42.42
C SER A 7 -1.83 -6.38 -41.08
N LEU A 8 -1.46 -5.09 -41.05
CA LEU A 8 -1.03 -4.36 -39.85
C LEU A 8 -1.99 -4.53 -38.66
N THR A 9 -3.27 -4.80 -38.97
CA THR A 9 -4.33 -5.12 -38.01
C THR A 9 -4.10 -6.42 -37.22
N ARG A 10 -3.57 -7.49 -37.84
CA ARG A 10 -3.26 -8.75 -37.13
C ARG A 10 -2.07 -8.61 -36.20
N ARG A 11 -1.03 -7.87 -36.62
CA ARG A 11 0.13 -7.58 -35.76
C ARG A 11 -0.26 -6.75 -34.54
N ALA A 12 -1.11 -5.74 -34.73
CA ALA A 12 -1.64 -4.93 -33.63
C ALA A 12 -2.52 -5.73 -32.66
N ALA A 13 -3.31 -6.68 -33.15
CA ALA A 13 -4.13 -7.56 -32.31
C ALA A 13 -3.27 -8.54 -31.47
N GLY A 14 -2.26 -9.16 -32.09
CA GLY A 14 -1.33 -10.06 -31.38
C GLY A 14 -0.51 -9.36 -30.29
N ALA A 15 -0.02 -8.14 -30.56
CA ALA A 15 0.71 -7.34 -29.58
C ALA A 15 -0.15 -6.96 -28.37
N ARG A 16 -1.44 -6.64 -28.59
CA ARG A 16 -2.38 -6.34 -27.49
C ARG A 16 -2.68 -7.58 -26.64
N ALA A 17 -2.93 -8.73 -27.27
CA ALA A 17 -3.17 -9.97 -26.55
C ALA A 17 -1.96 -10.36 -25.67
N LEU A 18 -0.74 -10.20 -26.18
CA LEU A 18 0.47 -10.43 -25.40
C LEU A 18 0.58 -9.46 -24.23
N ALA A 19 0.34 -8.16 -24.45
CA ALA A 19 0.36 -7.16 -23.39
C ALA A 19 -0.65 -7.46 -22.28
N ASP A 20 -1.87 -7.89 -22.63
CA ASP A 20 -2.90 -8.27 -21.68
C ASP A 20 -2.46 -9.47 -20.82
N VAL A 21 -1.87 -10.49 -21.44
CA VAL A 21 -1.33 -11.66 -20.71
C VAL A 21 -0.20 -11.24 -19.77
N VAL A 22 0.73 -10.40 -20.23
CA VAL A 22 1.83 -9.90 -19.40
C VAL A 22 1.28 -9.13 -18.19
N ILE A 23 0.31 -8.24 -18.39
CA ILE A 23 -0.33 -7.49 -17.30
C ILE A 23 -0.96 -8.43 -16.27
N VAL A 24 -1.68 -9.46 -16.73
CA VAL A 24 -2.29 -10.46 -15.84
C VAL A 24 -1.23 -11.20 -15.04
N VAL A 25 -0.16 -11.67 -15.68
CA VAL A 25 0.95 -12.37 -15.00
C VAL A 25 1.60 -11.47 -13.96
N LEU A 26 1.93 -10.22 -14.31
CA LEU A 26 2.54 -9.26 -13.38
C LEU A 26 1.63 -8.99 -12.19
N ARG A 27 0.31 -8.87 -12.39
CA ARG A 27 -0.66 -8.68 -11.31
C ARG A 27 -0.82 -9.91 -10.42
N VAL A 28 -0.77 -11.12 -10.97
CA VAL A 28 -0.78 -12.36 -10.17
C VAL A 28 0.47 -12.42 -9.29
N VAL A 29 1.65 -12.17 -9.87
CA VAL A 29 2.91 -12.11 -9.11
C VAL A 29 2.84 -11.03 -8.03
N ALA A 30 2.30 -9.85 -8.35
CA ALA A 30 2.12 -8.77 -7.38
C ALA A 30 1.21 -9.18 -6.21
N VAL A 31 0.10 -9.89 -6.47
CA VAL A 31 -0.78 -10.39 -5.40
C VAL A 31 -0.04 -11.37 -4.48
N LEU A 32 0.72 -12.31 -5.06
CA LEU A 32 1.50 -13.28 -4.28
C LEU A 32 2.55 -12.58 -3.41
N LEU A 33 3.28 -11.62 -3.97
CA LEU A 33 4.28 -10.85 -3.23
C LEU A 33 3.65 -9.96 -2.13
N LEU A 34 2.46 -9.40 -2.35
CA LEU A 34 1.73 -8.69 -1.29
C LEU A 34 1.33 -9.61 -0.15
N VAL A 35 0.91 -10.84 -0.45
CA VAL A 35 0.61 -11.85 0.57
C VAL A 35 1.88 -12.23 1.35
N VAL A 36 3.01 -12.46 0.65
CA VAL A 36 4.31 -12.69 1.29
C VAL A 36 4.70 -11.52 2.20
N SER A 37 4.54 -10.28 1.72
CA SER A 37 4.82 -9.08 2.51
C SER A 37 3.95 -9.02 3.77
N ALA A 38 2.63 -9.14 3.63
CA ALA A 38 1.71 -9.09 4.76
C ALA A 38 1.99 -10.20 5.80
N VAL A 39 2.28 -11.42 5.35
CA VAL A 39 2.58 -12.55 6.26
C VAL A 39 3.92 -12.34 6.96
N ALA A 40 4.98 -12.03 6.22
CA ALA A 40 6.32 -11.85 6.80
C ALA A 40 6.37 -10.66 7.76
N GLY A 41 5.76 -9.53 7.40
CA GLY A 41 5.67 -8.35 8.27
C GLY A 41 4.82 -8.62 9.52
N SER A 42 3.72 -9.37 9.40
CA SER A 42 2.91 -9.75 10.57
C SER A 42 3.68 -10.67 11.51
N GLN A 43 4.50 -11.58 10.98
CA GLN A 43 5.37 -12.42 11.78
C GLN A 43 6.49 -11.64 12.46
N ALA A 44 7.05 -10.61 11.81
CA ALA A 44 8.03 -9.71 12.40
C ALA A 44 7.40 -8.90 13.56
N ALA A 45 6.25 -8.27 13.30
CA ALA A 45 5.48 -7.55 14.31
C ALA A 45 5.09 -8.45 15.49
N TRP A 46 4.66 -9.69 15.22
CA TRP A 46 4.31 -10.64 16.26
C TRP A 46 5.49 -11.01 17.15
N SER A 47 6.70 -11.19 16.59
CA SER A 47 7.89 -11.49 17.39
C SER A 47 8.18 -10.41 18.44
N ARG A 48 7.93 -9.13 18.13
CA ARG A 48 8.11 -8.04 19.11
C ARG A 48 6.90 -7.87 20.02
N TRP A 49 5.70 -7.87 19.46
CA TRP A 49 4.52 -7.35 20.16
C TRP A 49 3.62 -8.42 20.79
N ALA A 50 3.89 -9.71 20.59
CA ALA A 50 3.05 -10.77 21.16
C ALA A 50 2.89 -10.63 22.69
N VAL A 51 3.94 -10.23 23.41
CA VAL A 51 3.91 -10.00 24.87
C VAL A 51 2.82 -9.01 25.28
N CYS A 52 2.48 -8.03 24.44
CA CYS A 52 1.47 -7.01 24.71
C CYS A 52 0.04 -7.53 24.59
N PHE A 53 -0.19 -8.61 23.82
CA PHE A 53 -1.53 -9.09 23.49
C PHE A 53 -1.89 -10.41 24.17
N VAL A 54 -0.94 -11.35 24.22
CA VAL A 54 -1.21 -12.72 24.70
C VAL A 54 -0.51 -13.03 26.02
N GLY A 55 0.39 -12.16 26.49
CA GLY A 55 1.27 -12.43 27.62
C GLY A 55 2.29 -13.54 27.32
N GLY A 56 3.32 -13.65 28.13
CA GLY A 56 4.38 -14.67 28.00
C GLY A 56 5.78 -14.07 27.92
N ASP A 57 6.76 -14.95 27.85
CA ASP A 57 8.17 -14.55 27.84
C ASP A 57 8.53 -13.90 26.49
N PRO A 58 9.14 -12.70 26.50
CA PRO A 58 9.58 -12.03 25.29
C PRO A 58 10.73 -12.83 24.66
N PRO A 59 10.84 -12.90 23.32
CA PRO A 59 11.91 -13.60 22.65
C PRO A 59 13.22 -12.78 22.65
N VAL A 60 13.57 -12.21 23.80
CA VAL A 60 14.72 -11.36 24.03
C VAL A 60 15.25 -11.61 25.44
N ASP A 61 16.55 -11.89 25.55
CA ASP A 61 17.21 -12.08 26.83
C ASP A 61 17.51 -10.74 27.52
N GLY A 62 17.72 -10.76 28.85
CA GLY A 62 18.19 -9.60 29.60
C GLY A 62 17.11 -8.62 30.07
N LEU A 63 15.83 -8.88 29.78
CA LEU A 63 14.74 -8.13 30.39
C LEU A 63 14.57 -8.48 31.88
N PRO A 64 14.25 -7.51 32.77
CA PRO A 64 14.09 -7.78 34.19
C PRO A 64 12.98 -8.81 34.46
N ALA A 65 13.35 -9.97 34.99
CA ALA A 65 12.40 -11.07 35.25
C ALA A 65 11.42 -10.76 36.39
N ASP A 66 11.81 -9.89 37.33
CA ASP A 66 10.97 -9.41 38.42
C ASP A 66 9.88 -8.41 37.97
N ARG A 67 9.93 -7.95 36.70
CA ARG A 67 8.98 -7.00 36.11
C ARG A 67 8.31 -7.54 34.85
N ALA A 68 7.93 -8.81 34.86
CA ALA A 68 7.27 -9.45 33.72
C ALA A 68 6.00 -8.73 33.23
N ALA A 69 5.26 -8.10 34.13
CA ALA A 69 4.07 -7.31 33.79
C ALA A 69 4.39 -6.08 32.91
N ASP A 70 5.63 -5.57 32.94
CA ASP A 70 6.05 -4.35 32.26
C ASP A 70 6.82 -4.65 30.95
N TRP A 71 7.02 -5.91 30.57
CA TRP A 71 7.79 -6.28 29.37
C TRP A 71 7.26 -5.65 28.08
N CYS A 72 5.94 -5.47 27.95
CA CYS A 72 5.36 -4.75 26.82
C CYS A 72 5.85 -3.29 26.75
N LEU A 73 5.99 -2.60 27.91
CA LEU A 73 6.48 -1.23 27.95
C LEU A 73 7.98 -1.17 27.60
N TYR A 74 8.79 -2.12 28.08
CA TYR A 74 10.20 -2.20 27.72
C TYR A 74 10.41 -2.40 26.21
N LEU A 75 9.61 -3.26 25.59
CA LEU A 75 9.72 -3.53 24.15
C LEU A 75 9.18 -2.40 23.26
N GLN A 76 8.57 -1.35 23.82
CA GLN A 76 8.21 -0.14 23.08
C GLN A 76 9.43 0.73 22.75
N ASP A 77 10.55 0.55 23.46
CA ASP A 77 11.79 1.30 23.24
C ASP A 77 12.37 1.01 21.83
N HIS A 78 12.91 2.04 21.18
CA HIS A 78 13.59 1.98 19.87
C HIS A 78 14.74 0.97 19.81
N LEU A 79 15.36 0.64 20.96
CA LEU A 79 16.37 -0.43 21.10
C LEU A 79 15.92 -1.76 20.47
N TYR A 80 14.60 -1.98 20.40
CA TYR A 80 13.96 -3.21 19.95
C TYR A 80 13.32 -3.09 18.57
N ASP A 81 13.61 -2.02 17.84
CA ASP A 81 13.05 -1.80 16.50
C ASP A 81 13.50 -2.89 15.52
N TYR A 82 12.54 -3.50 14.83
CA TYR A 82 12.80 -4.52 13.80
C TYR A 82 12.71 -3.96 12.37
N THR A 83 12.34 -2.68 12.22
CA THR A 83 12.31 -1.95 10.95
C THR A 83 13.39 -0.87 11.02
N LEU A 84 14.35 -0.86 10.10
CA LEU A 84 15.51 0.05 10.13
C LEU A 84 16.21 0.12 11.52
N PRO A 85 16.79 -1.00 12.02
CA PRO A 85 17.55 -0.99 13.26
C PRO A 85 18.63 0.09 13.28
N SER A 86 18.82 0.76 14.42
CA SER A 86 19.83 1.79 14.64
C SER A 86 20.59 1.57 15.95
N ASP A 87 21.86 2.00 16.01
CA ASP A 87 22.67 1.80 17.21
C ASP A 87 22.24 2.72 18.37
N PRO A 88 22.17 2.20 19.61
CA PRO A 88 22.29 0.79 19.99
C PRO A 88 21.03 -0.05 19.65
N TRP A 89 21.20 -1.30 19.22
CA TRP A 89 20.11 -2.20 18.86
C TRP A 89 20.21 -3.59 19.52
N VAL A 90 19.07 -4.18 19.86
CA VAL A 90 18.95 -5.55 20.37
C VAL A 90 18.10 -6.39 19.41
N PRO A 91 18.66 -7.44 18.78
CA PRO A 91 17.90 -8.29 17.87
C PRO A 91 16.81 -9.09 18.59
N ILE A 92 15.62 -9.14 17.98
CA ILE A 92 14.46 -9.91 18.46
C ILE A 92 14.22 -11.10 17.55
N ALA A 93 14.71 -12.28 17.94
CA ALA A 93 14.65 -13.49 17.13
C ALA A 93 14.99 -13.20 15.64
N ASP A 94 14.16 -13.64 14.70
CA ASP A 94 14.32 -13.36 13.27
C ASP A 94 13.48 -12.15 12.78
N ALA A 95 13.03 -11.25 13.68
CA ALA A 95 12.07 -10.20 13.34
C ALA A 95 12.57 -9.28 12.22
N ALA A 96 13.81 -8.79 12.32
CA ALA A 96 14.40 -7.93 11.29
C ALA A 96 14.56 -8.66 9.94
N GLN A 97 14.90 -9.95 9.94
CA GLN A 97 15.00 -10.72 8.69
C GLN A 97 13.63 -10.84 7.99
N ARG A 98 12.59 -11.16 8.76
CA ARG A 98 11.21 -11.27 8.24
C ARG A 98 10.68 -9.93 7.74
N GLU A 99 10.98 -8.85 8.44
CA GLU A 99 10.61 -7.51 8.00
C GLU A 99 11.36 -7.10 6.73
N GLY A 100 12.66 -7.38 6.65
CA GLY A 100 13.44 -7.15 5.44
C GLY A 100 12.84 -7.84 4.21
N VAL A 101 12.46 -9.11 4.34
CA VAL A 101 11.73 -9.85 3.29
C VAL A 101 10.39 -9.20 2.96
N SER A 102 9.64 -8.76 3.98
CA SER A 102 8.36 -8.07 3.79
C SER A 102 8.50 -6.81 2.93
N LEU A 103 9.48 -5.96 3.26
CA LEU A 103 9.72 -4.69 2.58
C LEU A 103 10.29 -4.88 1.17
N LEU A 104 11.16 -5.87 0.96
CA LEU A 104 11.64 -6.24 -0.38
C LEU A 104 10.48 -6.66 -1.29
N ALA A 105 9.60 -7.52 -0.78
CA ALA A 105 8.41 -7.95 -1.51
C ALA A 105 7.46 -6.78 -1.81
N LEU A 106 7.24 -5.90 -0.84
CA LEU A 106 6.42 -4.69 -1.01
C LEU A 106 7.02 -3.76 -2.09
N GLY A 107 8.32 -3.49 -2.03
CA GLY A 107 9.01 -2.65 -3.00
C GLY A 107 8.91 -3.20 -4.43
N ALA A 108 9.12 -4.51 -4.61
CA ALA A 108 8.96 -5.17 -5.90
C ALA A 108 7.52 -5.04 -6.44
N VAL A 109 6.50 -5.20 -5.59
CA VAL A 109 5.09 -5.05 -5.98
C VAL A 109 4.80 -3.66 -6.50
N VAL A 110 5.25 -2.61 -5.79
CA VAL A 110 4.97 -1.22 -6.18
C VAL A 110 5.47 -0.97 -7.61
N VAL A 111 6.66 -1.47 -7.94
CA VAL A 111 7.20 -1.41 -9.31
C VAL A 111 6.33 -2.19 -10.29
N LEU A 112 6.02 -3.46 -9.99
CA LEU A 112 5.22 -4.32 -10.87
C LEU A 112 3.84 -3.74 -11.16
N VAL A 113 3.13 -3.24 -10.14
CA VAL A 113 1.79 -2.65 -10.30
C VAL A 113 1.87 -1.38 -11.14
N SER A 114 2.87 -0.52 -10.92
CA SER A 114 3.08 0.68 -11.75
C SER A 114 3.31 0.36 -13.22
N LEU A 115 4.02 -0.73 -13.53
CA LEU A 115 4.23 -1.19 -14.92
C LEU A 115 2.94 -1.68 -15.58
N THR A 116 1.95 -2.12 -14.80
CA THR A 116 0.67 -2.61 -15.33
C THR A 116 -0.32 -1.50 -15.70
N VAL A 117 0.00 -0.23 -15.38
CA VAL A 117 -0.88 0.92 -15.67
C VAL A 117 -0.67 1.39 -17.10
N VAL A 118 -1.11 0.62 -18.09
CA VAL A 118 -0.95 0.98 -19.50
C VAL A 118 -1.95 2.09 -19.88
N ASP A 119 -1.43 3.24 -20.34
CA ASP A 119 -2.23 4.41 -20.74
C ASP A 119 -1.49 5.31 -21.75
N ARG A 120 -2.01 6.52 -21.96
CA ARG A 120 -1.29 7.69 -22.46
C ARG A 120 0.11 7.74 -21.85
N TRP A 121 1.09 7.85 -22.74
CA TRP A 121 2.51 7.72 -22.42
C TRP A 121 2.96 8.60 -21.25
N TYR A 122 2.47 9.84 -21.12
CA TYR A 122 2.87 10.76 -20.05
C TYR A 122 2.35 10.35 -18.66
N ILE A 123 1.15 9.78 -18.57
CA ILE A 123 0.58 9.26 -17.31
C ILE A 123 1.31 8.00 -16.88
N TRP A 124 1.56 7.13 -17.87
CA TRP A 124 2.33 5.92 -17.66
C TRP A 124 3.73 6.23 -17.14
N LEU A 125 4.46 7.17 -17.77
CA LEU A 125 5.77 7.61 -17.31
C LEU A 125 5.73 8.16 -15.87
N LEU A 126 4.75 9.00 -15.54
CA LEU A 126 4.61 9.53 -14.18
C LEU A 126 4.38 8.39 -13.16
N THR A 127 3.51 7.44 -13.49
CA THR A 127 3.18 6.31 -12.61
C THR A 127 4.36 5.35 -12.43
N VAL A 128 5.13 5.10 -13.50
CA VAL A 128 6.34 4.28 -13.47
C VAL A 128 7.47 4.99 -12.72
N ALA A 129 7.67 6.28 -12.94
CA ALA A 129 8.69 7.05 -12.22
C ALA A 129 8.37 7.11 -10.72
N ALA A 130 7.13 7.44 -10.36
CA ALA A 130 6.70 7.50 -8.97
C ALA A 130 6.75 6.11 -8.29
N GLY A 131 6.26 5.08 -8.97
CA GLY A 131 6.32 3.70 -8.47
C GLY A 131 7.74 3.15 -8.39
N GLY A 132 8.61 3.52 -9.33
CA GLY A 132 10.03 3.18 -9.30
C GLY A 132 10.74 3.82 -8.10
N ALA A 133 10.51 5.12 -7.86
CA ALA A 133 11.07 5.81 -6.70
C ALA A 133 10.59 5.19 -5.38
N LEU A 134 9.28 4.97 -5.23
CA LEU A 134 8.70 4.38 -4.03
C LEU A 134 9.14 2.92 -3.84
N GLY A 135 9.18 2.14 -4.92
CA GLY A 135 9.62 0.75 -4.89
C GLY A 135 11.09 0.62 -4.49
N THR A 136 11.97 1.45 -5.06
CA THR A 136 13.39 1.50 -4.70
C THR A 136 13.57 1.88 -3.22
N MET A 137 12.81 2.85 -2.72
CA MET A 137 12.84 3.22 -1.30
C MET A 137 12.59 1.98 -0.41
N TRP A 138 11.50 1.25 -0.65
CA TRP A 138 11.19 0.04 0.10
C TRP A 138 12.22 -1.07 -0.07
N VAL A 139 12.80 -1.24 -1.27
CA VAL A 139 13.84 -2.24 -1.51
C VAL A 139 15.12 -1.92 -0.73
N VAL A 140 15.56 -0.66 -0.73
CA VAL A 140 16.75 -0.24 0.03
C VAL A 140 16.51 -0.43 1.52
N THR A 141 15.37 0.05 2.04
CA THR A 141 14.98 -0.15 3.45
C THR A 141 14.92 -1.62 3.82
N GLY A 142 14.31 -2.46 2.97
CA GLY A 142 14.20 -3.90 3.20
C GLY A 142 15.54 -4.61 3.16
N LEU A 143 16.44 -4.22 2.26
CA LEU A 143 17.79 -4.77 2.18
C LEU A 143 18.61 -4.44 3.43
N SER A 144 18.64 -3.17 3.86
CA SER A 144 19.32 -2.77 5.10
C SER A 144 18.78 -3.51 6.32
N THR A 145 17.44 -3.64 6.42
CA THR A 145 16.78 -4.34 7.53
C THR A 145 17.13 -5.84 7.53
N LEU A 146 17.12 -6.48 6.35
CA LEU A 146 17.48 -7.89 6.20
C LEU A 146 18.95 -8.14 6.58
N LEU A 147 19.86 -7.31 6.09
CA LEU A 147 21.29 -7.42 6.38
C LEU A 147 21.58 -7.19 7.86
N SER A 148 20.92 -6.21 8.49
CA SER A 148 21.02 -5.99 9.95
C SER A 148 20.55 -7.23 10.73
N GLY A 149 19.43 -7.82 10.32
CA GLY A 149 18.92 -9.06 10.90
C GLY A 149 19.84 -10.27 10.72
N GLN A 150 20.64 -10.32 9.66
CA GLN A 150 21.62 -11.38 9.42
C GLN A 150 22.94 -11.15 10.17
N ALA A 151 23.36 -9.90 10.30
CA ALA A 151 24.59 -9.53 10.99
C ALA A 151 24.43 -9.57 12.52
N GLY A 152 23.22 -9.31 13.02
CA GLY A 152 22.97 -9.14 14.46
C GLY A 152 23.38 -7.76 14.98
N GLU A 153 23.71 -6.84 14.08
CA GLU A 153 24.04 -5.43 14.37
C GLU A 153 23.42 -4.54 13.26
N PRO A 154 23.21 -3.23 13.52
CA PRO A 154 22.73 -2.31 12.50
C PRO A 154 23.68 -2.22 11.31
N VAL A 155 23.15 -2.48 10.11
CA VAL A 155 23.87 -2.33 8.83
C VAL A 155 23.22 -1.20 8.04
N GLU A 156 23.86 -0.03 8.07
CA GLU A 156 23.46 1.09 7.22
C GLU A 156 23.85 0.81 5.77
N ALA A 157 22.89 0.89 4.84
CA ALA A 157 23.24 1.06 3.44
C ALA A 157 23.49 2.55 3.20
N ASP A 158 24.57 2.92 2.51
CA ASP A 158 24.94 4.30 2.14
C ASP A 158 23.79 5.13 1.50
N LEU A 159 22.72 4.45 1.07
CA LEU A 159 21.54 5.03 0.43
C LEU A 159 20.44 5.47 1.41
N THR A 160 20.53 5.23 2.71
CA THR A 160 19.45 5.61 3.67
C THR A 160 19.30 7.12 3.87
N VAL A 161 20.42 7.86 3.98
CA VAL A 161 20.41 9.33 4.17
C VAL A 161 19.69 10.09 3.05
N PRO A 162 19.93 9.83 1.75
CA PRO A 162 19.22 10.52 0.67
C PRO A 162 17.73 10.11 0.56
N LEU A 163 17.29 9.04 1.21
CA LEU A 163 15.88 8.60 1.21
C LEU A 163 15.03 9.34 2.24
N ALA A 164 15.61 9.98 3.25
CA ALA A 164 14.87 10.67 4.31
C ALA A 164 13.87 11.73 3.78
N PRO A 165 14.21 12.59 2.79
CA PRO A 165 13.23 13.51 2.20
C PRO A 165 12.09 12.80 1.46
N LEU A 166 12.35 11.61 0.90
CA LEU A 166 11.32 10.85 0.20
C LEU A 166 10.27 10.31 1.17
N ILE A 167 10.64 9.94 2.39
CA ILE A 167 9.68 9.50 3.42
C ILE A 167 8.59 10.56 3.65
N TRP A 168 8.95 11.84 3.61
CA TRP A 168 8.00 12.95 3.78
C TRP A 168 7.18 13.27 2.52
N LEU A 169 7.73 13.03 1.33
CA LEU A 169 7.08 13.35 0.06
C LEU A 169 6.17 12.22 -0.45
N MET A 170 6.53 10.97 -0.18
CA MET A 170 5.84 9.80 -0.71
C MET A 170 4.36 9.66 -0.30
N PRO A 171 3.88 10.16 0.85
CA PRO A 171 2.46 10.11 1.18
C PRO A 171 1.65 10.93 0.18
N TRP A 172 2.15 12.11 -0.17
CA TRP A 172 1.52 13.00 -1.13
C TRP A 172 1.54 12.44 -2.54
N VAL A 173 2.66 11.80 -2.94
CA VAL A 173 2.77 11.14 -4.25
C VAL A 173 1.74 10.02 -4.38
N THR A 174 1.63 9.13 -3.39
CA THR A 174 0.69 8.00 -3.42
C THR A 174 -0.78 8.45 -3.35
N ILE A 175 -1.10 9.48 -2.56
CA ILE A 175 -2.43 10.11 -2.58
C ILE A 175 -2.73 10.70 -3.97
N GLY A 176 -1.77 11.40 -4.57
CA GLY A 176 -1.89 11.95 -5.92
C GLY A 176 -2.17 10.87 -6.97
N LEU A 177 -1.45 9.75 -6.91
CA LEU A 177 -1.69 8.57 -7.77
C LEU A 177 -3.07 7.95 -7.51
N ALA A 178 -3.52 7.89 -6.26
CA ALA A 178 -4.85 7.39 -5.93
C ALA A 178 -5.96 8.27 -6.53
N VAL A 179 -5.85 9.59 -6.39
CA VAL A 179 -6.78 10.56 -6.99
C VAL A 179 -6.77 10.48 -8.51
N LEU A 180 -5.58 10.40 -9.12
CA LEU A 180 -5.40 10.26 -10.56
C LEU A 180 -6.07 8.98 -11.10
N ALA A 181 -5.79 7.84 -10.46
CA ALA A 181 -6.38 6.56 -10.83
C ALA A 181 -7.91 6.58 -10.72
N ARG A 182 -8.45 7.22 -9.67
CA ARG A 182 -9.90 7.38 -9.48
C ARG A 182 -10.53 8.23 -10.57
N ARG A 183 -10.02 9.45 -10.79
CA ARG A 183 -10.56 10.38 -11.80
C ARG A 183 -10.53 9.77 -13.19
N ARG A 184 -9.48 9.02 -13.50
CA ARG A 184 -9.38 8.27 -14.75
C ARG A 184 -10.45 7.19 -14.86
N GLY A 185 -10.63 6.37 -13.82
CA GLY A 185 -11.69 5.36 -13.80
C GLY A 185 -13.08 5.97 -14.00
N GLU A 186 -13.32 7.17 -13.48
CA GLU A 186 -14.57 7.91 -13.69
C GLU A 186 -14.70 8.43 -15.13
N ALA A 187 -13.64 9.00 -15.70
CA ALA A 187 -13.62 9.49 -17.09
C ALA A 187 -13.80 8.36 -18.12
N ASP A 188 -13.11 7.23 -17.93
CA ASP A 188 -13.24 6.05 -18.79
C ASP A 188 -14.66 5.47 -18.72
N ALA A 189 -15.33 5.56 -17.56
CA ALA A 189 -16.69 5.08 -17.36
C ALA A 189 -17.72 5.94 -18.09
N ALA A 190 -17.43 7.23 -18.28
CA ALA A 190 -18.29 8.14 -19.03
C ALA A 190 -18.20 7.93 -20.55
N VAL A 191 -17.03 7.51 -21.06
CA VAL A 191 -16.78 7.38 -22.51
C VAL A 191 -17.03 5.96 -23.03
N ARG A 192 -16.66 4.93 -22.28
CA ARG A 192 -16.74 3.54 -22.75
C ARG A 192 -18.02 2.85 -22.29
N LYS A 193 -18.45 1.82 -23.04
CA LYS A 193 -19.55 0.93 -22.63
C LYS A 193 -19.33 0.49 -21.18
N PRO A 194 -20.40 0.47 -20.34
CA PRO A 194 -20.31 0.13 -18.93
C PRO A 194 -19.60 -1.21 -18.73
N GLY A 195 -18.30 -1.14 -18.42
CA GLY A 195 -17.55 -2.29 -18.00
C GLY A 195 -16.05 -2.40 -18.27
N THR A 196 -15.45 -1.44 -18.95
CA THR A 196 -13.99 -1.41 -19.21
C THR A 196 -13.23 -0.41 -18.34
N ALA A 197 -13.93 0.55 -17.72
CA ALA A 197 -13.35 1.59 -16.85
C ALA A 197 -12.95 1.12 -15.43
N ARG A 198 -12.84 -0.19 -15.24
CA ARG A 198 -12.96 -0.86 -13.94
C ARG A 198 -11.65 -1.03 -13.17
N ASP A 199 -10.51 -0.61 -13.74
CA ASP A 199 -9.22 -0.73 -13.05
C ASP A 199 -8.91 0.49 -12.18
N GLY A 200 -9.42 1.67 -12.55
CA GLY A 200 -9.08 2.94 -11.90
C GLY A 200 -9.45 2.99 -10.40
N ARG A 201 -10.61 2.45 -10.02
CA ARG A 201 -11.04 2.44 -8.60
C ARG A 201 -10.18 1.51 -7.74
N GLN A 202 -9.87 0.33 -8.24
CA GLN A 202 -9.05 -0.66 -7.54
C GLN A 202 -7.62 -0.17 -7.43
N LEU A 203 -7.07 0.42 -8.50
CA LEU A 203 -5.76 1.08 -8.46
C LEU A 203 -5.76 2.26 -7.49
N ALA A 204 -6.85 3.03 -7.40
CA ALA A 204 -6.96 4.09 -6.40
C ALA A 204 -6.92 3.55 -4.96
N VAL A 205 -7.60 2.43 -4.69
CA VAL A 205 -7.55 1.76 -3.39
C VAL A 205 -6.15 1.21 -3.11
N PHE A 206 -5.48 0.62 -4.11
CA PHE A 206 -4.10 0.17 -4.00
C PHE A 206 -3.18 1.32 -3.59
N TRP A 207 -3.22 2.46 -4.30
CA TRP A 207 -2.37 3.60 -3.99
C TRP A 207 -2.69 4.25 -2.65
N ALA A 208 -3.97 4.33 -2.27
CA ALA A 208 -4.36 4.80 -0.94
C ALA A 208 -3.87 3.87 0.17
N ALA A 209 -3.90 2.56 -0.06
CA ALA A 209 -3.31 1.58 0.86
C ALA A 209 -1.78 1.75 0.94
N MET A 210 -1.09 1.99 -0.19
CA MET A 210 0.35 2.29 -0.20
C MET A 210 0.70 3.60 0.52
N THR A 211 -0.22 4.57 0.58
CA THR A 211 -0.06 5.73 1.48
C THR A 211 -0.07 5.27 2.94
N ALA A 212 -1.04 4.45 3.32
CA ALA A 212 -1.20 3.98 4.69
C ALA A 212 -0.04 3.08 5.17
N THR A 213 0.66 2.39 4.25
CA THR A 213 1.83 1.56 4.60
C THR A 213 3.10 2.37 4.87
N GLN A 214 3.11 3.67 4.63
CA GLN A 214 4.32 4.49 4.81
C GLN A 214 4.54 4.83 6.28
N PRO A 215 5.81 5.05 6.70
CA PRO A 215 6.14 5.24 8.12
C PRO A 215 5.36 6.37 8.79
N PHE A 216 5.21 7.53 8.13
CA PHE A 216 4.54 8.68 8.73
C PHE A 216 3.02 8.45 8.93
N PRO A 217 2.24 8.03 7.92
CA PRO A 217 0.84 7.66 8.13
C PRO A 217 0.63 6.51 9.13
N GLU A 218 1.49 5.48 9.10
CA GLU A 218 1.42 4.37 10.05
C GLU A 218 1.65 4.85 11.48
N TYR A 219 2.74 5.60 11.72
CA TYR A 219 3.06 6.16 13.03
C TYR A 219 1.92 7.04 13.56
N PHE A 220 1.41 7.95 12.74
CA PHE A 220 0.30 8.83 13.14
C PHE A 220 -0.96 8.05 13.55
N ILE A 221 -1.35 7.03 12.76
CA ILE A 221 -2.56 6.25 13.02
C ILE A 221 -2.38 5.36 14.26
N THR A 222 -1.24 4.68 14.36
CA THR A 222 -0.99 3.75 15.47
C THR A 222 -0.82 4.49 16.80
N LEU A 223 -0.23 5.69 16.80
CA LEU A 223 -0.14 6.54 18.00
C LEU A 223 -1.52 7.02 18.49
N MET A 224 -2.46 7.30 17.57
CA MET A 224 -3.83 7.65 17.93
C MET A 224 -4.64 6.48 18.49
N MET A 225 -4.31 5.25 18.07
CA MET A 225 -4.99 4.04 18.53
C MET A 225 -4.39 3.50 19.83
N TRP A 226 -3.09 3.69 20.03
CA TRP A 226 -2.35 3.25 21.20
C TRP A 226 -1.22 4.24 21.51
N PRO A 227 -1.44 5.18 22.45
CA PRO A 227 -0.41 6.11 22.87
C PRO A 227 0.79 5.33 23.45
N SER A 228 1.96 5.53 22.85
CA SER A 228 3.24 4.93 23.25
C SER A 228 4.31 6.03 23.32
N HIS A 229 5.34 5.81 24.12
CA HIS A 229 6.46 6.74 24.26
C HIS A 229 7.34 6.77 23.01
N ASP A 230 7.61 5.61 22.40
CA ASP A 230 8.52 5.50 21.25
C ASP A 230 7.85 4.76 20.08
N SER A 231 7.53 3.47 20.23
CA SER A 231 6.92 2.65 19.18
C SER A 231 5.60 2.01 19.61
N SER A 232 4.60 1.97 18.72
CA SER A 232 3.26 1.45 19.05
C SER A 232 3.19 -0.08 18.88
N PRO A 233 2.53 -0.84 19.78
CA PRO A 233 2.30 -2.28 19.59
C PRO A 233 1.46 -2.64 18.36
N LEU A 234 0.84 -1.65 17.72
CA LEU A 234 0.06 -1.81 16.49
C LEU A 234 0.92 -1.60 15.22
N GLU A 235 2.15 -1.12 15.37
CA GLU A 235 3.09 -0.94 14.26
C GLU A 235 3.45 -2.27 13.61
N GLY A 236 3.50 -2.28 12.28
CA GLY A 236 3.68 -3.48 11.46
C GLY A 236 2.37 -4.20 11.20
N PHE A 237 1.52 -4.42 12.22
CA PHE A 237 0.18 -4.99 12.01
C PHE A 237 -0.71 -4.06 11.18
N PHE A 238 -0.64 -2.74 11.44
CA PHE A 238 -1.35 -1.75 10.66
C PHE A 238 -0.87 -1.75 9.20
N ARG A 239 0.44 -1.65 8.95
CA ARG A 239 1.02 -1.78 7.61
C ARG A 239 0.59 -3.07 6.91
N CYS A 240 0.69 -4.23 7.57
CA CYS A 240 0.29 -5.51 6.98
C CYS A 240 -1.21 -5.58 6.63
N THR A 241 -2.05 -4.93 7.42
CA THR A 241 -3.48 -4.77 7.12
C THR A 241 -3.68 -3.93 5.86
N ALA A 242 -2.97 -2.81 5.72
CA ALA A 242 -3.01 -1.99 4.52
C ALA A 242 -2.47 -2.74 3.29
N VAL A 243 -1.36 -3.48 3.42
CA VAL A 243 -0.83 -4.38 2.37
C VAL A 243 -1.87 -5.43 1.95
N THR A 244 -2.61 -6.00 2.90
CA THR A 244 -3.69 -6.96 2.60
C THR A 244 -4.83 -6.30 1.82
N VAL A 245 -5.22 -5.07 2.16
CA VAL A 245 -6.20 -4.29 1.40
C VAL A 245 -5.69 -4.03 -0.03
N ALA A 246 -4.39 -3.71 -0.18
CA ALA A 246 -3.76 -3.55 -1.48
C ALA A 246 -3.79 -4.87 -2.29
N ALA A 247 -3.50 -6.01 -1.66
CA ALA A 247 -3.57 -7.33 -2.30
C ALA A 247 -4.97 -7.63 -2.82
N ALA A 248 -5.99 -7.40 -1.99
CA ALA A 248 -7.38 -7.55 -2.40
C ALA A 248 -7.75 -6.61 -3.55
N ALA A 249 -7.28 -5.36 -3.52
CA ALA A 249 -7.53 -4.39 -4.59
C ALA A 249 -6.95 -4.86 -5.93
N VAL A 250 -5.70 -5.33 -5.94
CA VAL A 250 -5.04 -5.86 -7.15
C VAL A 250 -5.73 -7.15 -7.61
N ALA A 251 -6.02 -8.09 -6.70
CA ALA A 251 -6.71 -9.34 -7.04
C ALA A 251 -8.09 -9.08 -7.68
N LEU A 252 -8.85 -8.09 -7.17
CA LEU A 252 -10.12 -7.70 -7.74
C LEU A 252 -10.02 -7.16 -9.18
N THR A 253 -8.84 -6.68 -9.61
CA THR A 253 -8.63 -6.30 -11.02
C THR A 253 -8.55 -7.51 -11.95
N LEU A 254 -8.17 -8.68 -11.44
CA LEU A 254 -8.09 -9.94 -12.20
C LEU A 254 -9.46 -10.59 -12.42
N ILE A 255 -10.44 -10.23 -11.59
CA ILE A 255 -11.77 -10.86 -11.62
C ILE A 255 -12.67 -10.10 -12.57
N SER A 256 -13.35 -10.85 -13.44
CA SER A 256 -14.37 -10.29 -14.31
C SER A 256 -15.49 -9.64 -13.48
N PRO A 257 -16.19 -8.64 -13.99
CA PRO A 257 -17.09 -7.85 -13.16
C PRO A 257 -18.38 -8.58 -12.80
N GLU A 258 -18.78 -9.51 -13.66
CA GLU A 258 -19.82 -10.50 -13.38
C GLU A 258 -19.37 -11.49 -12.29
N GLY A 259 -18.09 -11.88 -12.26
CA GLY A 259 -17.52 -12.69 -11.18
C GLY A 259 -17.51 -11.97 -9.84
N ARG A 260 -17.13 -10.68 -9.82
CA ARG A 260 -17.08 -9.88 -8.58
C ARG A 260 -18.46 -9.73 -7.91
N SER A 261 -19.51 -9.51 -8.71
CA SER A 261 -20.86 -9.37 -8.16
C SER A 261 -21.39 -10.67 -7.56
N ARG A 262 -20.84 -11.83 -7.95
CA ARG A 262 -21.15 -13.12 -7.33
C ARG A 262 -20.34 -13.37 -6.05
N LEU A 263 -19.06 -12.97 -6.03
CA LEU A 263 -18.15 -13.22 -4.91
C LEU A 263 -18.40 -12.33 -3.68
N LEU A 264 -18.85 -11.09 -3.87
CA LEU A 264 -19.07 -10.19 -2.73
C LEU A 264 -20.32 -10.61 -1.95
N PRO A 265 -20.24 -10.95 -0.65
CA PRO A 265 -21.42 -11.30 0.12
C PRO A 265 -22.35 -10.08 0.26
N PRO A 266 -23.68 -10.29 0.39
CA PRO A 266 -24.68 -9.23 0.50
C PRO A 266 -24.34 -8.10 1.51
N PRO A 267 -23.82 -8.36 2.73
CA PRO A 267 -23.49 -7.30 3.68
C PRO A 267 -22.39 -6.36 3.17
N LEU A 268 -21.34 -6.88 2.52
CA LEU A 268 -20.27 -6.04 1.94
C LEU A 268 -20.78 -5.15 0.81
N ARG A 269 -21.74 -5.65 0.00
CA ARG A 269 -22.42 -4.82 -1.01
C ARG A 269 -23.29 -3.73 -0.37
N TRP A 270 -23.84 -3.99 0.81
CA TRP A 270 -24.64 -3.01 1.54
C TRP A 270 -23.76 -1.92 2.13
N VAL A 271 -22.69 -2.28 2.85
CA VAL A 271 -21.71 -1.33 3.41
C VAL A 271 -21.15 -0.44 2.31
N GLY A 272 -20.69 -1.03 1.20
CA GLY A 272 -20.17 -0.28 0.06
C GLY A 272 -21.19 0.70 -0.54
N ARG A 273 -22.49 0.35 -0.56
CA ARG A 273 -23.55 1.25 -1.03
C ARG A 273 -23.83 2.38 -0.02
N VAL A 274 -23.83 2.09 1.28
CA VAL A 274 -24.04 3.08 2.34
C VAL A 274 -22.91 4.09 2.37
N THR A 275 -21.65 3.64 2.36
CA THR A 275 -20.49 4.54 2.35
C THR A 275 -20.48 5.42 1.11
N MET A 276 -20.79 4.86 -0.08
CA MET A 276 -20.86 5.64 -1.31
C MET A 276 -22.02 6.65 -1.30
N ARG A 277 -23.18 6.32 -0.74
CA ARG A 277 -24.29 7.28 -0.58
C ARG A 277 -23.93 8.40 0.40
N GLY A 278 -23.25 8.07 1.50
CA GLY A 278 -22.75 9.06 2.45
C GLY A 278 -21.78 10.04 1.78
N LEU A 279 -20.78 9.52 1.06
CA LEU A 279 -19.82 10.34 0.31
C LEU A 279 -20.49 11.19 -0.77
N ALA A 280 -21.45 10.62 -1.51
CA ALA A 280 -22.20 11.37 -2.51
C ALA A 280 -22.98 12.52 -1.87
N THR A 281 -23.63 12.28 -0.72
CA THR A 281 -24.40 13.31 0.00
C THR A 281 -23.49 14.43 0.51
N VAL A 282 -22.31 14.09 1.05
CA VAL A 282 -21.31 15.08 1.48
C VAL A 282 -20.80 15.90 0.29
N SER A 283 -20.47 15.24 -0.82
CA SER A 283 -20.05 15.92 -2.05
C SER A 283 -21.13 16.87 -2.59
N ASP A 284 -22.40 16.45 -2.54
CA ASP A 284 -23.52 17.27 -3.00
C ASP A 284 -23.71 18.51 -2.12
N ARG A 285 -23.53 18.36 -0.80
CA ARG A 285 -23.57 19.49 0.15
C ARG A 285 -22.42 20.47 -0.07
N LEU A 286 -21.20 19.98 -0.28
CA LEU A 286 -20.05 20.83 -0.59
C LEU A 286 -20.27 21.60 -1.90
N ARG A 287 -20.81 20.94 -2.93
CA ARG A 287 -21.12 21.58 -4.21
C ARG A 287 -22.17 22.69 -4.08
N ARG A 288 -23.17 22.50 -3.22
CA ARG A 288 -24.19 23.53 -2.91
C ARG A 288 -23.64 24.68 -2.07
N ALA A 289 -22.62 24.44 -1.24
CA ALA A 289 -21.95 25.50 -0.49
C ALA A 289 -21.06 26.37 -1.40
N ASP A 290 -20.45 25.77 -2.42
CA ASP A 290 -19.63 26.49 -3.42
C ASP A 290 -20.47 27.32 -4.41
N THR A 291 -21.71 26.89 -4.70
CA THR A 291 -22.68 27.78 -5.33
C THR A 291 -23.14 28.78 -4.27
N GLY A 292 -22.41 29.87 -4.11
CA GLY A 292 -22.68 30.93 -3.13
C GLY A 292 -24.14 31.41 -3.12
N PRO A 293 -24.55 32.16 -2.08
CA PRO A 293 -25.93 32.58 -1.90
C PRO A 293 -26.48 33.17 -3.20
N ASP A 294 -27.63 32.65 -3.61
CA ASP A 294 -28.30 33.05 -4.84
C ASP A 294 -28.31 34.59 -4.94
N PRO A 295 -27.68 35.19 -5.97
CA PRO A 295 -27.60 36.63 -6.11
C PRO A 295 -28.99 37.29 -6.22
N SER A 296 -30.06 36.53 -6.41
CA SER A 296 -31.43 37.03 -6.31
C SER A 296 -31.90 37.36 -4.88
N MET A 297 -31.15 36.97 -3.83
CA MET A 297 -31.49 37.25 -2.43
C MET A 297 -30.91 38.56 -1.86
N THR A 298 -30.08 39.30 -2.61
CA THR A 298 -29.72 40.68 -2.22
C THR A 298 -30.82 41.63 -2.65
N LYS A 299 -31.85 41.79 -1.79
CA LYS A 299 -32.77 42.93 -1.93
C LYS A 299 -31.98 44.23 -1.70
N PRO A 300 -32.07 45.22 -2.61
CA PRO A 300 -31.51 46.54 -2.35
C PRO A 300 -32.27 47.16 -1.17
N TRP A 301 -31.51 47.63 -0.18
CA TRP A 301 -32.00 48.52 0.88
C TRP A 301 -32.05 49.94 0.36
#